data_AF-A0A7C0TX79-F1
#
_entry.id   AF-A0A7C0TX79-F1
#
_cell.length_a   1.000
_cell.length_b   1.000
_cell.length_c   1.000
_cell.angle_alpha   90.00
_cell.angle_beta   90.00
_cell.angle_gamma   90.00
#
_symmetry.space_group_name_H-M   'P 1'
#
loop_
_entity.id
_entity.type
_entity.pdbx_description
1 polymer ?
#
loop_
_entity_poly.entity_id
_entity_poly.type
_entity_poly.pdbx_seq_one_letter_code
_entity_poly.pdbx_strand_id
1 'polypeptide(L)'
;MYYIVIAGPAGSGKSYLTKALSEWIVDHKMDVTKVNLDPACDWLPYSPDVDVRNYVDAREVMGRYGLGPNGALLVSIDLLVNHISDIKAEIEAERSNYVIIDTPGQLELLAFRRSGPIVLNSIIGDSKAVTLFLIDSFLALQPFSLISILLYGVATLIQLGKPQLFVLSKADNLSEEKKAELLELFEHGAESEV
;
A
#
# COMPACT_ATOMS: atom_id res chain seq x y z
N MET A 1 3.72 -12.26 14.33
CA MET A 1 3.93 -11.10 13.45
C MET A 1 2.59 -10.70 12.84
N TYR A 2 2.23 -9.43 12.92
CA TYR A 2 1.02 -8.87 12.32
C TYR A 2 1.40 -7.99 11.14
N TYR A 3 0.79 -8.23 9.99
CA TYR A 3 1.10 -7.49 8.76
C TYR A 3 0.09 -6.36 8.54
N ILE A 4 0.61 -5.19 8.20
CA ILE A 4 -0.16 -4.01 7.82
C ILE A 4 0.26 -3.63 6.41
N VAL A 5 -0.64 -3.84 5.45
CA VAL A 5 -0.39 -3.54 4.05
C VAL A 5 -0.91 -2.14 3.76
N ILE A 6 -0.05 -1.23 3.33
CA ILE A 6 -0.44 0.13 2.97
C ILE A 6 -0.68 0.17 1.46
N ALA A 7 -1.95 0.27 1.06
CA ALA A 7 -2.38 0.32 -0.34
C ALA A 7 -3.09 1.65 -0.65
N GLY A 8 -3.23 1.99 -1.92
CA GLY A 8 -3.87 3.23 -2.37
C GLY A 8 -3.18 3.82 -3.61
N PRO A 9 -3.80 4.79 -4.29
CA PRO A 9 -3.27 5.36 -5.53
C PRO A 9 -1.95 6.08 -5.29
N ALA A 10 -1.21 6.35 -6.38
CA ALA A 10 -0.06 7.23 -6.34
C ALA A 10 -0.46 8.58 -5.74
N GLY A 11 0.36 9.09 -4.83
CA GLY A 11 0.10 10.36 -4.15
C GLY A 11 -0.83 10.30 -2.92
N SER A 12 -1.44 9.16 -2.58
CA SER A 12 -2.29 9.04 -1.37
C SER A 12 -1.52 9.08 -0.04
N GLY A 13 -0.19 9.10 -0.07
CA GLY A 13 0.64 9.21 1.13
C GLY A 13 1.04 7.88 1.78
N LYS A 14 1.03 6.76 1.04
CA LYS A 14 1.41 5.41 1.54
C LYS A 14 2.75 5.41 2.30
N SER A 15 3.81 5.93 1.69
CA SER A 15 5.14 5.97 2.31
C SER A 15 5.22 6.89 3.53
N TYR A 16 4.47 7.99 3.54
CA TYR A 16 4.38 8.87 4.71
C TYR A 16 3.60 8.23 5.86
N LEU A 17 2.52 7.50 5.56
CA LEU A 17 1.82 6.75 6.59
C LEU A 17 2.68 5.61 7.13
N THR A 18 3.43 4.91 6.27
CA THR A 18 4.40 3.88 6.69
C THR A 18 5.38 4.45 7.70
N LYS A 19 5.96 5.62 7.42
CA LYS A 19 6.82 6.35 8.36
C LYS A 19 6.09 6.65 9.68
N ALA A 20 5.01 7.43 9.63
CA ALA A 20 4.34 7.94 10.82
C ALA A 20 3.78 6.82 11.71
N LEU A 21 3.23 5.76 11.09
CA LEU A 21 2.73 4.59 11.81
C LEU A 21 3.88 3.81 12.44
N SER A 22 5.01 3.65 11.75
CA SER A 22 6.17 2.97 12.33
C SER A 22 6.74 3.73 13.54
N GLU A 23 6.86 5.06 13.44
CA GLU A 23 7.30 5.92 14.56
C GLU A 23 6.35 5.80 15.74
N TRP A 24 5.03 5.85 15.48
CA TRP A 24 4.02 5.69 16.52
C TRP A 24 4.11 4.31 17.22
N ILE A 25 4.32 3.22 16.48
CA ILE A 25 4.46 1.88 17.06
C ILE A 25 5.70 1.81 17.97
N VAL A 26 6.83 2.38 17.53
CA VAL A 26 8.08 2.43 18.30
C VAL A 26 7.91 3.27 19.57
N ASP A 27 7.26 4.42 19.49
CA ASP A 27 6.96 5.29 20.64
C ASP A 27 6.12 4.57 21.70
N HIS A 28 5.30 3.60 21.28
CA HIS A 28 4.51 2.74 22.16
C HIS A 28 5.25 1.47 22.61
N LYS A 29 6.58 1.42 22.45
CA LYS A 29 7.48 0.34 22.91
C LYS A 29 7.18 -1.01 22.26
N MET A 30 6.77 -0.99 20.99
CA MET A 30 6.54 -2.18 20.19
C MET A 30 7.51 -2.21 19.00
N ASP A 31 7.85 -3.41 18.54
CA ASP A 31 8.79 -3.59 17.44
C ASP A 31 8.06 -3.65 16.10
N VAL A 32 8.62 -2.96 15.09
CA VAL A 32 8.07 -2.88 13.74
C VAL A 32 9.15 -2.97 12.67
N THR A 33 8.91 -3.84 11.69
CA THR A 33 9.70 -3.94 10.45
C THR A 33 9.00 -3.16 9.34
N LYS A 34 9.75 -2.30 8.65
CA LYS A 34 9.31 -1.46 7.54
C LYS A 34 9.80 -2.08 6.24
N VAL A 35 8.87 -2.44 5.36
CA VAL A 35 9.17 -3.12 4.10
C VAL A 35 8.79 -2.21 2.94
N ASN A 36 9.76 -1.84 2.11
CA ASN A 36 9.47 -1.22 0.82
C ASN A 36 9.26 -2.32 -0.23
N LEU A 37 8.06 -2.38 -0.82
CA LEU A 37 7.71 -3.29 -1.91
C LEU A 37 7.63 -2.59 -3.28
N ASP A 38 8.01 -1.31 -3.37
CA ASP A 38 8.05 -0.57 -4.64
C ASP A 38 9.46 -0.60 -5.28
N PRO A 39 9.69 -1.36 -6.37
CA PRO A 39 10.98 -1.43 -7.05
C PRO A 39 11.27 -0.19 -7.92
N ALA A 40 10.31 0.70 -8.12
CA ALA A 40 10.45 1.95 -8.88
C ALA A 40 10.54 3.19 -7.99
N CYS A 41 10.55 3.01 -6.65
CA CYS A 41 10.65 4.14 -5.74
C CYS A 41 12.07 4.73 -5.73
N ASP A 42 12.17 6.03 -6.01
CA ASP A 42 13.44 6.75 -6.01
C ASP A 42 13.86 7.21 -4.60
N TRP A 43 12.89 7.64 -3.80
CA TRP A 43 13.13 8.22 -2.48
C TRP A 43 12.01 7.87 -1.50
N LEU A 44 12.38 7.46 -0.29
CA LEU A 44 11.47 7.12 0.79
C LEU A 44 11.64 8.10 1.97
N PRO A 45 10.55 8.50 2.65
CA PRO A 45 10.61 9.36 3.82
C PRO A 45 11.01 8.61 5.10
N TYR A 46 11.27 7.30 5.01
CA TYR A 46 11.73 6.41 6.07
C TYR A 46 12.88 5.53 5.54
N SER A 47 13.63 4.91 6.45
CA SER A 47 14.62 3.89 6.12
C SER A 47 13.97 2.51 6.16
N PRO A 48 13.78 1.81 5.03
CA PRO A 48 13.23 0.45 5.05
C PRO A 48 14.23 -0.50 5.73
N ASP A 49 13.71 -1.45 6.50
CA ASP A 49 14.51 -2.56 7.05
C ASP A 49 14.66 -3.68 6.01
N VAL A 50 13.64 -3.85 5.15
CA VAL A 50 13.66 -4.74 3.98
C VAL A 50 13.27 -3.94 2.74
N ASP A 51 14.09 -3.99 1.70
CA ASP A 51 13.90 -3.18 0.49
C ASP A 51 14.02 -4.02 -0.78
N VAL A 52 12.91 -4.14 -1.53
CA VAL A 52 12.89 -4.94 -2.76
C VAL A 52 13.80 -4.42 -3.86
N ARG A 53 14.23 -3.15 -3.79
CA ARG A 53 15.19 -2.57 -4.73
C ARG A 53 16.56 -3.25 -4.67
N ASN A 54 16.90 -3.90 -3.56
CA ASN A 54 18.12 -4.70 -3.43
C ASN A 54 18.07 -5.99 -4.26
N TYR A 55 16.88 -6.43 -4.65
CA TYR A 55 16.65 -7.64 -5.44
C TYR A 55 16.35 -7.31 -6.90
N VAL A 56 15.48 -6.32 -7.13
CA VAL A 56 15.05 -5.90 -8.46
C VAL A 56 14.89 -4.38 -8.50
N ASP A 57 15.73 -3.71 -9.29
CA ASP A 57 15.64 -2.28 -9.56
C ASP A 57 14.90 -2.03 -10.89
N ALA A 58 13.81 -1.27 -10.85
CA ALA A 58 12.99 -1.02 -12.04
C ALA A 58 13.71 -0.20 -13.13
N ARG A 59 14.67 0.65 -12.78
CA ARG A 59 15.48 1.41 -13.75
C ARG A 59 16.42 0.48 -14.51
N GLU A 60 17.02 -0.49 -13.82
CA GLU A 60 17.85 -1.51 -14.47
C GLU A 60 17.02 -2.40 -15.40
N VAL A 61 15.83 -2.81 -14.95
CA VAL A 61 14.87 -3.58 -15.77
C VAL A 61 14.47 -2.78 -17.02
N MET A 62 14.23 -1.48 -16.87
CA MET A 62 13.89 -0.59 -17.98
C MET A 62 14.98 -0.60 -19.06
N GLY A 63 16.24 -0.44 -18.67
CA GLY A 63 17.39 -0.46 -19.57
C GLY A 63 17.63 -1.83 -20.21
N ARG A 64 17.58 -2.92 -19.41
CA ARG A 64 17.85 -4.29 -19.88
C ARG A 64 16.81 -4.77 -20.91
N TYR A 65 15.53 -4.46 -20.70
CA TYR A 65 14.44 -4.95 -21.55
C TYR A 65 13.94 -3.92 -22.57
N GLY A 66 14.50 -2.71 -22.59
CA GLY A 66 14.08 -1.64 -23.51
C GLY A 66 12.63 -1.19 -23.27
N LEU A 67 12.19 -1.19 -22.01
CA LEU A 67 10.80 -0.91 -21.63
C LEU A 67 10.61 0.57 -21.28
N GLY A 68 9.37 1.05 -21.29
CA GLY A 68 9.00 2.29 -20.62
C GLY A 68 8.77 2.10 -19.12
N PRO A 69 8.62 3.16 -18.31
CA PRO A 69 8.53 3.09 -16.85
C PRO A 69 7.46 2.12 -16.32
N ASN A 70 6.24 2.17 -16.88
CA ASN A 70 5.15 1.28 -16.47
C ASN A 70 5.41 -0.19 -16.82
N GLY A 71 6.01 -0.44 -17.99
CA GLY A 71 6.37 -1.79 -18.42
C GLY A 71 7.50 -2.36 -17.56
N ALA A 72 8.49 -1.52 -17.23
CA ALA A 72 9.59 -1.89 -16.36
C ALA A 72 9.11 -2.22 -14.93
N LEU A 73 8.21 -1.41 -14.36
CA LEU A 73 7.61 -1.69 -13.06
C LEU A 73 6.82 -3.01 -13.06
N LEU A 74 6.02 -3.27 -14.10
CA LEU A 74 5.32 -4.55 -14.26
C LEU A 74 6.28 -5.75 -14.25
N VAL A 75 7.30 -5.71 -15.10
CA VAL A 75 8.31 -6.78 -15.19
C VAL A 75 9.09 -6.91 -13.88
N SER A 76 9.33 -5.80 -13.18
CA SER A 76 10.02 -5.82 -11.89
C SER A 76 9.24 -6.60 -10.84
N ILE A 77 7.92 -6.40 -10.76
CA ILE A 77 7.06 -7.17 -9.85
C ILE A 77 7.04 -8.66 -10.23
N ASP A 78 7.02 -8.98 -11.52
CA ASP A 78 7.08 -10.38 -11.97
C ASP A 78 8.42 -11.04 -11.60
N LEU A 79 9.53 -10.29 -11.69
CA LEU A 79 10.86 -10.77 -11.29
C LEU A 79 10.99 -10.99 -9.77
N LEU A 80 10.31 -10.17 -8.96
CA LEU A 80 10.29 -10.32 -7.50
C LEU A 80 9.72 -11.67 -7.05
N VAL A 81 8.91 -12.34 -7.87
CA VAL A 81 8.41 -13.70 -7.58
C VAL A 81 9.56 -14.67 -7.30
N ASN A 82 10.72 -14.50 -7.94
CA ASN A 82 11.89 -15.35 -7.74
C ASN A 82 12.62 -15.08 -6.41
N HIS A 83 12.31 -13.98 -5.74
CA HIS A 83 12.98 -13.52 -4.52
C HIS A 83 12.07 -13.55 -3.29
N ILE A 84 10.84 -14.04 -3.42
CA ILE A 84 9.86 -14.10 -2.32
C ILE A 84 10.44 -14.80 -1.08
N SER A 85 11.14 -15.92 -1.26
CA SER A 85 11.73 -16.68 -0.15
C SER A 85 12.79 -15.87 0.59
N ASP A 86 13.63 -15.13 -0.15
CA ASP A 86 14.70 -14.32 0.43
C ASP A 86 14.12 -13.12 1.20
N ILE A 87 13.17 -12.41 0.57
CA ILE A 87 12.46 -11.27 1.19
C ILE A 87 11.75 -11.71 2.46
N LYS A 88 11.04 -12.84 2.41
CA LYS A 88 10.34 -13.38 3.58
C LYS A 88 11.31 -13.76 4.71
N ALA A 89 12.43 -14.39 4.37
CA ALA A 89 13.44 -14.75 5.36
C ALA A 89 14.06 -13.51 6.03
N GLU A 90 14.30 -12.44 5.27
CA GLU A 90 14.79 -11.16 5.79
C GLU A 90 13.78 -10.53 6.76
N ILE A 91 12.49 -10.49 6.40
CA ILE A 91 11.42 -9.99 7.27
C ILE A 91 11.32 -10.82 8.57
N GLU A 92 11.40 -12.15 8.48
CA GLU A 92 11.32 -13.04 9.64
C GLU A 92 12.56 -12.93 10.56
N ALA A 93 13.72 -12.57 10.01
CA ALA A 93 14.95 -12.38 10.78
C ALA A 93 14.88 -11.17 11.74
N GLU A 94 14.10 -10.14 11.40
CA GLU A 94 13.88 -8.96 12.25
C GLU A 94 13.12 -9.25 13.54
N ARG A 95 12.32 -10.33 13.57
CA ARG A 95 11.55 -10.80 14.76
C ARG A 95 10.60 -9.75 15.37
N SER A 96 10.19 -8.75 14.59
CA SER A 96 9.27 -7.68 15.03
C SER A 96 7.85 -8.18 15.32
N ASN A 97 7.11 -7.43 16.14
CA ASN A 97 5.70 -7.72 16.39
C ASN A 97 4.84 -7.37 15.17
N TYR A 98 5.16 -6.25 14.52
CA TYR A 98 4.46 -5.72 13.35
C TYR A 98 5.37 -5.66 12.11
N VAL A 99 4.76 -5.80 10.94
CA VAL A 99 5.41 -5.57 9.64
C VAL A 99 4.52 -4.62 8.85
N ILE A 100 5.04 -3.47 8.46
CA ILE A 100 4.35 -2.53 7.57
C ILE A 100 4.92 -2.71 6.17
N ILE A 101 4.05 -3.04 5.20
CA ILE A 101 4.42 -3.19 3.79
C ILE A 101 3.93 -1.96 3.03
N ASP A 102 4.86 -1.14 2.54
CA ASP A 102 4.60 -0.03 1.64
C ASP A 102 4.55 -0.54 0.20
N THR A 103 3.39 -0.43 -0.45
CA THR A 103 3.15 -1.02 -1.77
C THR A 103 3.40 -0.02 -2.91
N PRO A 104 3.65 -0.50 -4.14
CA PRO A 104 3.81 0.36 -5.31
C PRO A 104 2.69 1.39 -5.50
N GLY A 105 3.06 2.53 -6.09
CA GLY A 105 2.11 3.61 -6.40
C GLY A 105 0.96 3.23 -7.36
N GLN A 106 1.21 2.28 -8.26
CA GLN A 106 0.26 1.87 -9.29
C GLN A 106 -0.69 0.79 -8.76
N LEU A 107 -1.93 1.20 -8.48
CA LEU A 107 -2.97 0.32 -7.94
C LEU A 107 -3.31 -0.86 -8.84
N GLU A 108 -3.16 -0.71 -10.15
CA GLU A 108 -3.43 -1.76 -11.13
C GLU A 108 -2.59 -3.01 -10.89
N LEU A 109 -1.41 -2.86 -10.28
CA LEU A 109 -0.54 -3.96 -9.88
C LEU A 109 -1.14 -4.83 -8.78
N LEU A 110 -1.91 -4.22 -7.88
CA LEU A 110 -2.60 -4.92 -6.79
C LEU A 110 -4.01 -5.34 -7.14
N ALA A 111 -4.72 -4.55 -7.94
CA ALA A 111 -6.13 -4.76 -8.24
C ALA A 111 -6.38 -5.71 -9.43
N PHE A 112 -5.49 -5.75 -10.42
CA PHE A 112 -5.76 -6.42 -11.71
C PHE A 112 -4.67 -7.38 -12.18
N ARG A 113 -3.45 -7.27 -11.64
CA ARG A 113 -2.36 -8.20 -11.96
C ARG A 113 -2.26 -9.28 -10.89
N ARG A 114 -2.00 -10.52 -11.30
CA ARG A 114 -1.86 -11.63 -10.33
C ARG A 114 -0.53 -11.58 -9.58
N SER A 115 0.52 -11.03 -10.17
CA SER A 115 1.87 -11.06 -9.60
C SER A 115 2.00 -10.24 -8.31
N GLY A 116 1.45 -9.02 -8.25
CA GLY A 116 1.45 -8.22 -7.01
C GLY A 116 0.81 -8.95 -5.81
N PRO A 117 -0.44 -9.43 -5.93
CA PRO A 117 -1.11 -10.24 -4.92
C PRO A 117 -0.37 -11.55 -4.58
N ILE A 118 0.24 -12.22 -5.57
CA ILE A 118 1.05 -13.43 -5.31
C ILE A 118 2.25 -13.08 -4.44
N VAL A 119 3.05 -12.09 -4.82
CA VAL A 119 4.23 -11.65 -4.04
C VAL A 119 3.81 -11.28 -2.62
N LEU A 120 2.79 -10.43 -2.48
CA LEU A 120 2.34 -9.95 -1.19
C LEU A 120 1.75 -11.07 -0.31
N ASN A 121 0.88 -11.93 -0.86
CA ASN A 121 0.30 -13.03 -0.09
C ASN A 121 1.32 -14.13 0.25
N SER A 122 2.32 -14.38 -0.60
CA SER A 122 3.38 -15.34 -0.31
C SER A 122 4.33 -14.84 0.77
N ILE A 123 4.64 -13.54 0.80
CA ILE A 123 5.40 -12.90 1.88
C ILE A 123 4.63 -13.02 3.21
N ILE A 124 3.35 -12.64 3.22
CA ILE A 124 2.51 -12.67 4.43
C ILE A 124 2.28 -14.11 4.93
N GLY A 125 2.07 -15.06 4.00
CA GLY A 125 1.70 -16.44 4.30
C GLY A 125 0.41 -16.53 5.13
N ASP A 126 0.45 -17.37 6.16
CA ASP A 126 -0.67 -17.63 7.09
C ASP A 126 -0.75 -16.60 8.23
N SER A 127 0.11 -15.58 8.22
CA SER A 127 0.11 -14.55 9.25
C SER A 127 -1.14 -13.68 9.18
N LYS A 128 -1.54 -13.14 10.33
CA LYS A 128 -2.65 -12.17 10.41
C LYS A 128 -2.23 -10.89 9.69
N ALA A 129 -3.09 -10.41 8.79
CA ALA A 129 -2.84 -9.21 8.01
C ALA A 129 -4.08 -8.33 7.90
N VAL A 130 -3.87 -7.02 7.79
CA VAL A 130 -4.90 -6.03 7.43
C VAL A 130 -4.36 -5.11 6.36
N THR A 131 -5.20 -4.75 5.39
CA THR A 131 -4.90 -3.76 4.36
C THR A 131 -5.48 -2.41 4.76
N LEU A 132 -4.66 -1.38 4.86
CA LEU A 132 -5.09 0.01 4.96
C LEU A 132 -5.12 0.59 3.55
N PHE A 133 -6.32 0.77 3.00
CA PHE A 133 -6.52 1.33 1.67
C PHE A 133 -6.74 2.85 1.78
N LEU A 134 -5.73 3.61 1.38
CA LEU A 134 -5.71 5.06 1.51
C LEU A 134 -6.54 5.74 0.43
N ILE A 135 -7.43 6.62 0.87
CA ILE A 135 -8.17 7.56 0.04
C ILE A 135 -7.61 8.95 0.34
N ASP A 136 -7.14 9.67 -0.69
CA ASP A 136 -6.70 11.06 -0.55
C ASP A 136 -7.90 11.97 -0.25
N SER A 137 -7.76 12.87 0.73
CA SER A 137 -8.84 13.77 1.13
C SER A 137 -9.36 14.67 0.01
N PHE A 138 -8.51 15.15 -0.90
CA PHE A 138 -8.97 15.93 -2.05
C PHE A 138 -9.74 15.09 -3.06
N LEU A 139 -9.34 13.82 -3.25
CA LEU A 139 -10.08 12.88 -4.11
C LEU A 139 -11.43 12.51 -3.48
N ALA A 140 -11.50 12.38 -2.16
CA ALA A 140 -12.73 12.08 -1.44
C ALA A 140 -13.80 13.16 -1.60
N LEU A 141 -13.40 14.44 -1.71
CA LEU A 141 -14.32 15.55 -1.93
C LEU A 141 -14.96 15.59 -3.33
N GLN A 142 -14.45 14.81 -4.28
CA GLN A 142 -14.96 14.78 -5.65
C GLN A 142 -15.79 13.49 -5.84
N PRO A 143 -17.12 13.56 -5.98
CA PRO A 143 -17.98 12.36 -5.97
C PRO A 143 -17.58 11.28 -6.98
N PHE A 144 -17.24 11.67 -8.21
CA PHE A 144 -16.80 10.73 -9.24
C PHE A 144 -15.47 10.04 -8.88
N SER A 145 -14.53 10.80 -8.31
CA SER A 145 -13.23 10.28 -7.88
C SER A 145 -13.40 9.34 -6.68
N LEU A 146 -14.26 9.70 -5.73
CA LEU A 146 -14.60 8.90 -4.57
C LEU A 146 -15.21 7.55 -4.97
N ILE A 147 -16.19 7.53 -5.86
CA ILE A 147 -16.79 6.27 -6.33
C ILE A 147 -15.73 5.42 -7.05
N SER A 148 -14.94 6.03 -7.92
CA SER A 148 -13.87 5.33 -8.65
C SER A 148 -12.89 4.67 -7.70
N ILE A 149 -12.39 5.41 -6.70
CA ILE A 149 -11.40 4.88 -5.76
C ILE A 149 -11.97 3.82 -4.82
N LEU A 150 -13.26 3.92 -4.46
CA LEU A 150 -13.95 2.88 -3.71
C LEU A 150 -14.05 1.59 -4.51
N LEU A 151 -14.37 1.66 -5.82
CA LEU A 151 -14.37 0.49 -6.71
C LEU A 151 -12.97 -0.15 -6.81
N TYR A 152 -11.92 0.67 -6.93
CA TYR A 152 -10.54 0.19 -6.88
C TYR A 152 -10.20 -0.47 -5.54
N GLY A 153 -10.66 0.10 -4.44
CA GLY A 153 -10.48 -0.48 -3.12
C GLY A 153 -11.19 -1.81 -2.96
N VAL A 154 -12.41 -1.95 -3.47
CA VAL A 154 -13.13 -3.24 -3.48
C VAL A 154 -12.43 -4.26 -4.37
N ALA A 155 -11.94 -3.87 -5.55
CA ALA A 155 -11.15 -4.74 -6.40
C ALA A 155 -9.87 -5.24 -5.68
N THR A 156 -9.18 -4.35 -4.97
CA THR A 156 -8.01 -4.67 -4.16
C THR A 156 -8.34 -5.63 -3.02
N LEU A 157 -9.46 -5.41 -2.31
CA LEU A 157 -9.95 -6.29 -1.25
C LEU A 157 -10.19 -7.71 -1.78
N ILE A 158 -10.89 -7.84 -2.91
CA ILE A 158 -11.18 -9.15 -3.53
C ILE A 158 -9.88 -9.84 -3.94
N GLN A 159 -8.97 -9.09 -4.57
CA GLN A 159 -7.76 -9.65 -5.14
C GLN A 159 -6.72 -10.05 -4.07
N LEU A 160 -6.64 -9.34 -2.95
CA LEU A 160 -5.77 -9.67 -1.82
C LEU A 160 -6.39 -10.71 -0.89
N GLY A 161 -7.72 -10.70 -0.71
CA GLY A 161 -8.42 -11.63 0.18
C GLY A 161 -8.09 -11.42 1.66
N LYS A 162 -7.64 -10.23 2.05
CA LYS A 162 -7.31 -9.85 3.43
C LYS A 162 -8.32 -8.82 3.96
N PRO A 163 -8.61 -8.78 5.27
CA PRO A 163 -9.40 -7.71 5.86
C PRO A 163 -8.88 -6.33 5.44
N GLN A 164 -9.76 -5.44 5.00
CA GLN A 164 -9.37 -4.10 4.51
C GLN A 164 -10.13 -3.01 5.24
N LEU A 165 -9.41 -1.95 5.59
CA LEU A 165 -9.95 -0.70 6.12
C LEU A 165 -9.72 0.42 5.11
N PHE A 166 -10.76 1.17 4.81
CA PHE A 166 -10.63 2.43 4.07
C PHE A 166 -10.16 3.52 5.03
N VAL A 167 -9.09 4.22 4.67
CA VAL A 167 -8.48 5.24 5.53
C VAL A 167 -8.42 6.56 4.76
N LEU A 168 -9.08 7.59 5.29
CA LEU A 168 -8.99 8.93 4.76
C LEU A 168 -7.62 9.54 5.13
N SER A 169 -6.77 9.67 4.14
CA SER A 169 -5.43 10.26 4.26
C SER A 169 -5.47 11.78 4.07
N LYS A 170 -4.47 12.47 4.63
CA LYS A 170 -4.32 13.94 4.55
C LYS A 170 -5.56 14.72 5.04
N ALA A 171 -6.23 14.17 6.05
CA ALA A 171 -7.45 14.76 6.62
C ALA A 171 -7.18 16.12 7.30
N ASP A 172 -5.92 16.41 7.64
CA ASP A 172 -5.46 17.73 8.10
C ASP A 172 -5.73 18.87 7.09
N ASN A 173 -5.89 18.57 5.80
CA ASN A 173 -6.25 19.56 4.77
C ASN A 173 -7.75 19.89 4.71
N LEU A 174 -8.59 19.15 5.45
CA LEU A 174 -10.03 19.35 5.43
C LEU A 174 -10.49 20.23 6.59
N SER A 175 -11.47 21.09 6.33
CA SER A 175 -12.20 21.77 7.41
C SER A 175 -13.05 20.76 8.20
N GLU A 176 -13.41 21.10 9.43
CA GLU A 176 -14.22 20.22 10.27
C GLU A 176 -15.60 19.96 9.65
N GLU A 177 -16.19 20.94 8.96
CA GLU A 177 -17.45 20.76 8.24
C GLU A 177 -17.31 19.71 7.13
N LYS A 178 -16.22 19.74 6.36
CA LYS A 178 -15.97 18.77 5.30
C LYS A 178 -15.64 17.37 5.82
N LYS A 179 -15.00 17.26 6.98
CA LYS A 179 -14.82 15.97 7.64
C LYS A 179 -16.15 15.36 8.07
N ALA A 180 -17.03 16.17 8.66
CA ALA A 180 -18.36 15.71 9.08
C ALA A 180 -19.20 15.24 7.89
N GLU A 181 -19.22 16.00 6.79
CA GLU A 181 -19.94 15.63 5.55
C GLU A 181 -19.45 14.29 4.98
N LEU A 182 -18.13 14.06 4.95
CA LEU A 182 -17.56 12.79 4.48
C LEU A 182 -17.91 11.63 5.42
N LEU A 183 -17.85 11.84 6.73
CA LEU A 183 -18.20 10.81 7.71
C LEU A 183 -19.67 10.40 7.58
N GLU A 184 -20.57 11.39 7.47
CA GLU A 184 -22.00 11.15 7.26
C GLU A 184 -22.24 10.34 5.98
N LEU A 185 -21.58 10.70 4.88
CA LEU A 185 -21.64 9.97 3.61
C LEU A 185 -21.15 8.52 3.74
N PHE A 186 -20.08 8.27 4.50
CA PHE A 186 -19.54 6.91 4.69
C PHE A 186 -20.40 6.05 5.63
N GLU A 187 -21.07 6.65 6.61
CA GLU A 187 -21.91 5.95 7.57
C GLU A 187 -23.31 5.66 7.03
N HIS A 188 -23.93 6.63 6.35
CA HIS A 188 -25.34 6.59 5.94
C HIS A 188 -25.52 6.44 4.43
N GLY A 189 -24.45 6.58 3.65
CA GLY A 189 -24.53 6.67 2.20
C GLY A 189 -25.03 8.04 1.75
N ALA A 190 -25.21 8.22 0.44
CA ALA A 190 -25.87 9.43 -0.06
C ALA A 190 -27.37 9.28 0.20
N GLU A 191 -27.87 9.89 1.28
CA GLU A 191 -29.32 10.05 1.43
C GLU A 191 -29.80 10.95 0.29
N SER A 192 -30.59 10.38 -0.62
CA SER A 192 -31.22 11.14 -1.68
C SER A 192 -32.44 11.84 -1.08
N GLU A 193 -32.38 13.16 -0.91
CA GLU A 193 -33.60 13.97 -0.86
C GLU A 193 -34.30 13.84 -2.23
N VAL A 194 -35.24 12.90 -2.33
CA VAL A 194 -36.18 12.74 -3.45
C VAL A 194 -37.58 12.98 -2.94
#